data_AF-A0A840XXM0-F1
#
_entry.id   AF-A0A840XXM0-F1
#
_cell.length_a   1.000
_cell.length_b   1.000
_cell.length_c   1.000
_cell.angle_alpha   90.00
_cell.angle_beta   90.00
_cell.angle_gamma   90.00
#
_symmetry.space_group_name_H-M   'P 1'
#
loop_
_entity.id
_entity.type
_entity.pdbx_description
1 polymer ?
#
loop_
_entity_poly.entity_id
_entity_poly.type
_entity_poly.pdbx_seq_one_letter_code
_entity_poly.pdbx_strand_id
1 'polypeptide(L)'
;MRAETFFGEAREVGYDVVTRSGQRRRIRHARTDLPALLAAFIGEKPCELGRWGSLPDDAERWDAGFHVEGQPAAPVGEDDGILVSSVARLVDERRDPRRGRSDSFDYIEISDVDGRTGLVGHKRLASHDAPSRARKLVRAGDVLVSTVRPERGTVGVVPHHLDGAICSTGFAVLRCQEVHPLALAWLLKSDAVRRQMVRHNIGIAYPAIAEETCLSLVLPVSRIKLEQASAAAEELEAAQAAFESARARMAQFVGHSPE
;
A
#
# COMPACT_ATOMS: atom_id res chain seq x y z
N MET A 1 -2.67 24.05 -26.80
CA MET A 1 -3.51 24.88 -25.90
C MET A 1 -4.01 23.95 -24.80
N ARG A 2 -3.61 24.14 -23.54
CA ARG A 2 -4.15 23.34 -22.44
C ARG A 2 -5.63 23.68 -22.27
N ALA A 3 -6.50 22.67 -22.13
CA ALA A 3 -7.92 22.90 -21.92
C ALA A 3 -8.12 23.52 -20.52
N GLU A 4 -8.73 24.70 -20.48
CA GLU A 4 -9.10 25.35 -19.23
C GLU A 4 -10.21 24.53 -18.57
N THR A 5 -10.01 24.14 -17.31
CA THR A 5 -10.89 23.24 -16.57
C THR A 5 -11.35 23.95 -15.30
N PHE A 6 -12.65 23.88 -15.01
CA PHE A 6 -13.23 24.43 -13.79
C PHE A 6 -13.28 23.35 -12.70
N PHE A 7 -12.70 23.65 -11.54
CA PHE A 7 -12.68 22.77 -10.37
C PHE A 7 -13.57 23.35 -9.29
N GLY A 8 -14.53 22.57 -8.79
CA GLY A 8 -15.46 22.98 -7.74
C GLY A 8 -15.60 21.93 -6.64
N GLU A 9 -15.54 22.35 -5.37
CA GLU A 9 -15.78 21.49 -4.21
C GLU A 9 -17.13 21.84 -3.58
N ALA A 10 -18.12 20.96 -3.75
CA ALA A 10 -19.39 21.08 -3.03
C ALA A 10 -19.26 20.41 -1.66
N ARG A 11 -19.16 21.20 -0.59
CA ARG A 11 -19.16 20.70 0.79
C ARG A 11 -20.56 20.34 1.25
N GLU A 12 -21.53 21.08 0.71
CA GLU A 12 -22.94 20.91 0.98
C GLU A 12 -23.71 20.55 -0.30
N VAL A 13 -24.07 19.27 -0.43
CA VAL A 13 -24.75 18.73 -1.62
C VAL A 13 -26.28 18.79 -1.51
N GLY A 14 -26.82 19.30 -0.40
CA GLY A 14 -28.25 19.49 -0.19
C GLY A 14 -29.01 18.24 0.24
N TYR A 15 -28.30 17.24 0.76
CA TYR A 15 -28.93 16.11 1.44
C TYR A 15 -27.97 15.38 2.37
N ASP A 16 -28.54 14.85 3.46
CA ASP A 16 -27.90 13.87 4.34
C ASP A 16 -28.30 12.45 3.96
N VAL A 17 -27.41 11.48 4.14
CA VAL A 17 -27.75 10.05 4.06
C VAL A 17 -27.90 9.48 5.46
N VAL A 18 -29.14 9.19 5.86
CA VAL A 18 -29.43 8.60 7.16
C VAL A 18 -29.72 7.11 6.99
N THR A 19 -29.10 6.28 7.83
CA THR A 19 -29.36 4.84 7.87
C THR A 19 -30.24 4.52 9.08
N ARG A 20 -31.44 3.99 8.85
CA ARG A 20 -32.33 3.48 9.91
C ARG A 20 -32.74 2.04 9.58
N SER A 21 -32.52 1.13 10.51
CA SER A 21 -32.88 -0.29 10.37
C SER A 21 -32.34 -0.96 9.09
N GLY A 22 -31.08 -0.64 8.72
CA GLY A 22 -30.43 -1.20 7.52
C GLY A 22 -30.85 -0.57 6.19
N GLN A 23 -31.85 0.31 6.16
CA GLN A 23 -32.22 1.07 4.97
C GLN A 23 -31.60 2.47 4.97
N ARG A 24 -30.96 2.84 3.85
CA ARG A 24 -30.40 4.19 3.63
C ARG A 24 -31.47 5.08 2.99
N ARG A 25 -31.78 6.22 3.62
CA ARG A 25 -32.66 7.26 3.07
C ARG A 25 -31.91 8.59 2.93
N ARG A 26 -32.14 9.28 1.81
CA ARG A 26 -31.65 10.65 1.61
C ARG A 26 -32.65 11.64 2.20
N ILE A 27 -32.21 12.47 3.13
CA ILE A 27 -32.99 13.58 3.69
C ILE A 27 -32.47 14.86 3.03
N ARG A 28 -33.28 15.44 2.15
CA ARG A 28 -32.89 16.67 1.43
C ARG A 28 -33.10 17.89 2.32
N HIS A 29 -32.22 18.88 2.20
CA HIS A 29 -32.40 20.20 2.78
C HIS A 29 -32.00 21.28 1.78
N ALA A 30 -32.46 22.51 2.03
CA ALA A 30 -32.41 23.61 1.07
C ALA A 30 -31.02 24.20 0.85
N ARG A 31 -30.08 24.02 1.78
CA ARG A 31 -28.70 24.51 1.63
C ARG A 31 -27.94 23.60 0.68
N THR A 32 -27.38 24.16 -0.39
CA THR A 32 -26.46 23.47 -1.31
C THR A 32 -25.52 24.46 -1.97
N ASP A 33 -24.27 24.04 -2.19
CA ASP A 33 -23.22 24.82 -2.86
C ASP A 33 -23.32 24.76 -4.39
N LEU A 34 -24.08 23.80 -4.94
CA LEU A 34 -24.15 23.53 -6.38
C LEU A 34 -24.57 24.75 -7.22
N PRO A 35 -25.57 25.56 -6.84
CA PRO A 35 -25.95 26.75 -7.61
C PRO A 35 -24.82 27.78 -7.69
N ALA A 36 -24.07 27.99 -6.61
CA ALA A 36 -22.96 28.94 -6.58
C ALA A 36 -21.79 28.47 -7.45
N LEU A 37 -21.49 27.16 -7.41
CA LEU A 37 -20.49 26.56 -8.28
C LEU A 37 -20.87 26.63 -9.75
N LEU A 38 -22.15 26.40 -10.08
CA LEU A 38 -22.65 26.51 -11.45
C LEU A 38 -22.54 27.95 -11.97
N ALA A 39 -22.95 28.94 -11.17
CA ALA A 39 -22.83 30.35 -11.52
C ALA A 39 -21.37 30.77 -11.77
N ALA A 40 -20.42 30.21 -11.01
CA ALA A 40 -18.99 30.44 -11.22
C ALA A 40 -18.46 29.75 -12.48
N PHE A 41 -18.91 28.52 -12.76
CA PHE A 41 -18.55 27.79 -13.97
C PHE A 41 -19.01 28.50 -15.25
N ILE A 42 -20.24 29.03 -15.26
CA ILE A 42 -20.78 29.73 -16.45
C ILE A 42 -20.37 31.21 -16.51
N GLY A 43 -19.60 31.70 -15.54
CA GLY A 43 -19.07 33.07 -15.52
C GLY A 43 -20.05 34.15 -15.04
N GLU A 44 -21.18 33.78 -14.43
CA GLU A 44 -22.15 34.72 -13.88
C GLU A 44 -21.66 35.38 -12.58
N LYS A 45 -21.04 34.60 -11.69
CA LYS A 45 -20.60 35.09 -10.38
C LYS A 45 -19.42 34.28 -9.84
N PRO A 46 -18.33 34.92 -9.38
CA PRO A 46 -17.22 34.19 -8.75
C PRO A 46 -17.68 33.46 -7.47
N CYS A 47 -17.06 32.32 -7.20
CA CYS A 47 -17.33 31.48 -6.03
C CYS A 47 -16.01 31.02 -5.42
N GLU A 48 -15.84 31.15 -4.10
CA GLU A 48 -14.62 30.69 -3.40
C GLU A 48 -14.46 29.17 -3.41
N LEU A 49 -15.54 28.44 -3.66
CA LEU A 49 -15.54 26.98 -3.76
C LEU A 49 -15.12 26.48 -5.14
N GLY A 50 -14.90 27.38 -6.11
CA GLY A 50 -14.61 27.05 -7.50
C GLY A 50 -13.44 27.86 -8.09
N ARG A 51 -12.64 27.24 -8.95
CA ARG A 51 -11.54 27.92 -9.66
C ARG A 51 -11.29 27.33 -11.04
N TRP A 52 -10.87 28.18 -11.97
CA TRP A 52 -10.32 27.75 -13.25
C TRP A 52 -8.84 27.38 -13.11
N GLY A 53 -8.42 26.34 -13.82
CA GLY A 53 -7.03 25.88 -13.87
C GLY A 53 -6.79 24.97 -15.06
N SER A 54 -5.61 24.34 -15.10
CA SER A 54 -5.28 23.33 -16.10
C SER A 54 -5.11 21.97 -15.44
N LEU A 55 -5.59 20.92 -16.11
CA LEU A 55 -5.25 19.55 -15.75
C LEU A 55 -3.76 19.32 -16.04
N PRO A 56 -3.02 18.62 -15.16
CA PRO A 56 -1.65 18.22 -15.47
C PRO A 56 -1.63 17.21 -16.63
N ASP A 57 -0.50 17.13 -17.32
CA ASP A 57 -0.37 16.35 -18.56
C ASP A 57 -0.48 14.82 -18.32
N ASP A 58 -0.41 14.38 -17.05
CA ASP A 58 -0.58 13.00 -16.56
C ASP A 58 -1.94 12.75 -15.87
N ALA A 59 -2.93 13.62 -16.08
CA ALA A 59 -4.27 13.52 -15.49
C ALA A 59 -5.13 12.37 -16.08
N GLU A 60 -4.57 11.16 -16.23
CA GLU A 60 -5.30 9.95 -16.61
C GLU A 60 -6.39 9.59 -15.58
N ARG A 61 -6.34 10.19 -14.38
CA ARG A 61 -7.30 9.92 -13.31
C ARG A 61 -7.74 11.17 -12.54
N TRP A 62 -9.01 11.56 -12.73
CA TRP A 62 -9.64 12.70 -12.09
C TRP A 62 -10.99 12.31 -11.46
N ASP A 63 -10.96 11.44 -10.44
CA ASP A 63 -12.16 11.02 -9.72
C ASP A 63 -12.21 11.61 -8.30
N ALA A 64 -13.43 11.76 -7.78
CA ALA A 64 -13.65 12.33 -6.46
C ALA A 64 -12.89 11.56 -5.37
N GLY A 65 -12.70 10.24 -5.48
CA GLY A 65 -11.95 9.45 -4.49
C GLY A 65 -10.48 9.88 -4.40
N PHE A 66 -9.85 10.23 -5.52
CA PHE A 66 -8.47 10.71 -5.56
C PHE A 66 -8.30 12.09 -4.89
N HIS A 67 -9.34 12.95 -4.93
CA HIS A 67 -9.26 14.35 -4.49
C HIS A 67 -10.07 14.72 -3.22
N VAL A 68 -11.07 13.92 -2.82
CA VAL A 68 -11.99 14.23 -1.69
C VAL A 68 -11.35 13.95 -0.34
N GLU A 69 -10.36 13.06 -0.24
CA GLU A 69 -9.59 12.89 1.00
C GLU A 69 -8.51 13.97 1.14
N GLY A 70 -8.96 15.17 1.49
CA GLY A 70 -8.25 16.15 2.34
C GLY A 70 -6.79 16.44 2.00
N GLN A 71 -6.59 17.53 1.25
CA GLN A 71 -5.31 18.16 0.88
C GLN A 71 -4.32 17.20 0.17
N PRO A 72 -3.44 17.63 -0.74
CA PRO A 72 -2.18 16.90 -0.88
C PRO A 72 -1.66 16.72 0.54
N ALA A 73 -1.23 15.52 0.95
CA ALA A 73 -0.31 15.47 2.08
C ALA A 73 0.71 16.55 1.74
N ALA A 74 0.74 17.66 2.52
CA ALA A 74 1.54 18.82 2.17
C ALA A 74 2.86 18.26 1.68
N PRO A 75 3.31 18.61 0.45
CA PRO A 75 4.49 17.98 -0.12
C PRO A 75 5.49 17.95 1.00
N VAL A 76 5.83 16.73 1.45
CA VAL A 76 6.95 16.54 2.36
C VAL A 76 8.03 17.30 1.62
N GLY A 77 8.48 18.43 2.19
CA GLY A 77 9.11 19.51 1.42
C GLY A 77 10.16 18.94 0.47
N GLU A 78 10.47 19.62 -0.63
CA GLU A 78 11.36 19.10 -1.68
C GLU A 78 12.75 18.62 -1.17
N ASP A 79 13.10 18.85 0.11
CA ASP A 79 14.26 18.31 0.85
C ASP A 79 13.99 17.13 1.83
N ASP A 80 12.75 16.67 2.07
CA ASP A 80 12.39 15.82 3.23
C ASP A 80 11.72 14.47 2.90
N GLY A 81 11.50 14.13 1.62
CA GLY A 81 10.83 12.90 1.19
C GLY A 81 11.65 12.06 0.21
N ILE A 82 11.60 10.73 0.32
CA ILE A 82 12.33 9.81 -0.56
C ILE A 82 11.34 9.01 -1.39
N LEU A 83 11.49 9.02 -2.73
CA LEU A 83 10.71 8.14 -3.59
C LEU A 83 11.11 6.68 -3.37
N VAL A 84 10.13 5.78 -3.28
CA VAL A 84 10.40 4.33 -3.21
C VAL A 84 11.25 3.86 -4.39
N SER A 85 11.04 4.40 -5.59
CA SER A 85 11.85 4.09 -6.78
C SER A 85 13.34 4.39 -6.63
N SER A 86 13.73 5.28 -5.71
CA SER A 86 15.13 5.61 -5.46
C SER A 86 15.84 4.64 -4.50
N VAL A 87 15.09 3.76 -3.83
CA VAL A 87 15.61 2.83 -2.80
C VAL A 87 15.09 1.39 -2.99
N ALA A 88 14.26 1.14 -3.99
CA ALA A 88 13.77 -0.19 -4.33
C ALA A 88 13.34 -0.25 -5.79
N ARG A 89 13.35 -1.47 -6.34
CA ARG A 89 12.78 -1.77 -7.67
C ARG A 89 11.66 -2.79 -7.56
N LEU A 90 10.70 -2.70 -8.47
CA LEU A 90 9.67 -3.72 -8.62
C LEU A 90 10.27 -4.97 -9.26
N VAL A 91 9.88 -6.15 -8.75
CA VAL A 91 10.27 -7.45 -9.28
C VAL A 91 9.03 -8.22 -9.68
N ASP A 92 8.97 -8.65 -10.94
CA ASP A 92 7.90 -9.51 -11.47
C ASP A 92 8.49 -10.81 -12.04
N GLU A 93 9.38 -11.45 -11.27
CA GLU A 93 9.90 -12.77 -11.62
C GLU A 93 8.77 -13.80 -11.40
N ARG A 94 8.30 -14.42 -12.50
CA ARG A 94 7.16 -15.34 -12.45
C ARG A 94 7.58 -16.80 -12.62
N ARG A 95 7.00 -17.67 -11.80
CA ARG A 95 7.15 -19.12 -11.86
C ARG A 95 5.80 -19.80 -11.64
N ASP A 96 5.43 -20.71 -12.52
CA ASP A 96 4.28 -21.60 -12.32
C ASP A 96 4.73 -22.85 -11.58
N PRO A 97 4.29 -23.08 -10.32
CA PRO A 97 4.69 -24.26 -9.55
C PRO A 97 4.37 -25.58 -10.26
N ARG A 98 3.28 -25.62 -11.04
CA ARG A 98 2.81 -26.80 -11.78
C ARG A 98 3.76 -27.25 -12.89
N ARG A 99 4.64 -26.35 -13.35
CA ARG A 99 5.65 -26.62 -14.37
C ARG A 99 7.04 -26.89 -13.78
N GLY A 100 7.15 -26.83 -12.45
CA GLY A 100 8.39 -27.10 -11.73
C GLY A 100 8.72 -28.60 -11.67
N ARG A 101 9.92 -28.91 -11.17
CA ARG A 101 10.36 -30.28 -10.87
C ARG A 101 10.03 -30.74 -9.45
N SER A 102 9.59 -29.82 -8.58
CA SER A 102 9.24 -30.12 -7.18
C SER A 102 7.77 -30.48 -7.06
N ASP A 103 7.48 -31.48 -6.22
CA ASP A 103 6.11 -31.92 -5.94
C ASP A 103 5.33 -30.95 -5.04
N SER A 104 6.03 -30.08 -4.31
CA SER A 104 5.44 -29.07 -3.44
C SER A 104 6.25 -27.77 -3.44
N PHE A 105 5.62 -26.70 -2.94
CA PHE A 105 6.21 -25.37 -2.84
C PHE A 105 5.62 -24.59 -1.65
N ASP A 106 6.35 -23.57 -1.20
CA ASP A 106 5.89 -22.67 -0.15
C ASP A 106 5.13 -21.49 -0.79
N TYR A 107 3.88 -21.32 -0.40
CA TYR A 107 2.98 -20.29 -0.92
C TYR A 107 2.71 -19.22 0.14
N ILE A 108 2.89 -17.95 -0.25
CA ILE A 108 2.57 -16.78 0.59
C ILE A 108 1.32 -16.10 0.03
N GLU A 109 0.21 -16.21 0.74
CA GLU A 109 -1.03 -15.49 0.45
C GLU A 109 -1.10 -14.15 1.19
N ILE A 110 -1.97 -13.24 0.75
CA ILE A 110 -2.17 -11.94 1.42
C ILE A 110 -2.57 -12.11 2.89
N SER A 111 -3.38 -13.13 3.20
CA SER A 111 -3.80 -13.44 4.58
C SER A 111 -2.66 -13.92 5.47
N ASP A 112 -1.58 -14.41 4.87
CA ASP A 112 -0.45 -14.98 5.61
C ASP A 112 0.54 -13.89 6.04
N VAL A 113 0.31 -12.64 5.63
CA VAL A 113 1.08 -11.47 6.09
C VAL A 113 0.26 -10.71 7.12
N ASP A 114 0.78 -10.67 8.36
CA ASP A 114 0.14 -9.91 9.43
C ASP A 114 0.31 -8.40 9.19
N GLY A 115 -0.81 -7.69 8.99
CA GLY A 115 -0.78 -6.25 8.70
C GLY A 115 -0.24 -5.39 9.86
N ARG A 116 -0.31 -5.88 11.11
CA ARG A 116 0.19 -5.16 12.30
C ARG A 116 1.67 -5.42 12.50
N THR A 117 2.10 -6.67 12.55
CA THR A 117 3.50 -7.04 12.87
C THR A 117 4.39 -7.06 11.62
N GLY A 118 3.82 -7.29 10.44
CA GLY A 118 4.56 -7.48 9.18
C GLY A 118 5.18 -8.88 9.06
N LEU A 119 4.83 -9.80 9.96
CA LEU A 119 5.32 -11.17 9.94
C LEU A 119 4.71 -11.92 8.76
N VAL A 120 5.57 -12.58 7.98
CA VAL A 120 5.20 -13.33 6.79
C VAL A 120 5.17 -14.82 7.10
N GLY A 121 3.97 -15.39 7.12
CA GLY A 121 3.73 -16.83 7.14
C GLY A 121 3.65 -17.41 5.73
N HIS A 122 3.46 -18.72 5.66
CA HIS A 122 3.27 -19.45 4.40
C HIS A 122 2.46 -20.72 4.61
N LYS A 123 2.04 -21.34 3.51
CA LYS A 123 1.48 -22.69 3.47
C LYS A 123 2.27 -23.53 2.49
N ARG A 124 2.61 -24.76 2.88
CA ARG A 124 3.15 -25.76 1.95
C ARG A 124 2.01 -26.33 1.12
N LEU A 125 2.09 -26.21 -0.20
CA LEU A 125 1.09 -26.74 -1.13
C LEU A 125 1.72 -27.72 -2.10
N ALA A 126 0.94 -28.73 -2.53
CA ALA A 126 1.33 -29.56 -3.65
C ALA A 126 1.33 -28.73 -4.94
N SER A 127 2.30 -28.97 -5.82
CA SER A 127 2.48 -28.18 -7.04
C SER A 127 1.25 -28.23 -7.95
N HIS A 128 0.53 -29.36 -8.01
CA HIS A 128 -0.70 -29.49 -8.81
C HIS A 128 -1.89 -28.69 -8.26
N ASP A 129 -1.92 -28.45 -6.95
CA ASP A 129 -2.95 -27.67 -6.26
C ASP A 129 -2.68 -26.15 -6.28
N ALA A 130 -1.64 -25.71 -6.99
CA ALA A 130 -1.23 -24.32 -7.03
C ALA A 130 -2.39 -23.39 -7.46
N PRO A 131 -2.79 -22.42 -6.61
CA PRO A 131 -3.79 -21.42 -6.98
C PRO A 131 -3.39 -20.64 -8.23
N SER A 132 -4.39 -20.08 -8.94
CA SER A 132 -4.13 -19.28 -10.15
C SER A 132 -3.23 -18.07 -9.88
N ARG A 133 -3.29 -17.50 -8.67
CA ARG A 133 -2.51 -16.36 -8.21
C ARG A 133 -1.11 -16.69 -7.71
N ALA A 134 -0.79 -17.96 -7.45
CA ALA A 134 0.53 -18.36 -6.92
C ALA A 134 1.58 -18.33 -8.05
N ARG A 135 2.14 -17.16 -8.36
CA ARG A 135 2.98 -16.98 -9.55
C ARG A 135 4.27 -16.21 -9.36
N LYS A 136 4.43 -15.41 -8.31
CA LYS A 136 5.61 -14.54 -8.18
C LYS A 136 6.66 -15.20 -7.31
N LEU A 137 7.87 -15.37 -7.84
CA LEU A 137 9.00 -15.88 -7.08
C LEU A 137 9.55 -14.76 -6.20
N VAL A 138 9.77 -15.06 -4.93
CA VAL A 138 10.33 -14.11 -3.96
C VAL A 138 11.69 -14.60 -3.46
N ARG A 139 12.50 -13.66 -2.97
CA ARG A 139 13.78 -13.92 -2.31
C ARG A 139 13.78 -13.36 -0.91
N ALA A 140 14.64 -13.88 -0.05
CA ALA A 140 14.86 -13.32 1.28
C ALA A 140 15.18 -11.82 1.19
N GLY A 141 14.54 -11.03 2.04
CA GLY A 141 14.66 -9.57 2.04
C GLY A 141 13.80 -8.84 1.00
N ASP A 142 13.07 -9.54 0.13
CA ASP A 142 12.04 -8.88 -0.69
C ASP A 142 10.93 -8.35 0.23
N VAL A 143 10.45 -7.13 -0.05
CA VAL A 143 9.34 -6.49 0.67
C VAL A 143 8.05 -6.71 -0.11
N LEU A 144 7.07 -7.35 0.52
CA LEU A 144 5.75 -7.62 -0.05
C LEU A 144 4.79 -6.51 0.34
N VAL A 145 4.16 -5.86 -0.64
CA VAL A 145 3.13 -4.84 -0.42
C VAL A 145 1.83 -5.31 -1.04
N SER A 146 0.77 -5.47 -0.24
CA SER A 146 -0.54 -5.86 -0.79
C SER A 146 -1.09 -4.76 -1.67
N THR A 147 -1.32 -5.06 -2.95
CA THR A 147 -2.01 -4.14 -3.87
C THR A 147 -3.52 -4.27 -3.80
N VAL A 148 -4.02 -5.31 -3.13
CA VAL A 148 -5.45 -5.49 -2.84
C VAL A 148 -5.73 -4.92 -1.46
N ARG A 149 -6.84 -4.17 -1.33
CA ARG A 149 -7.27 -3.56 -0.06
C ARG A 149 -6.16 -2.76 0.62
N PRO A 150 -5.53 -1.79 -0.06
CA PRO A 150 -4.39 -1.05 0.50
C PRO A 150 -4.74 -0.23 1.74
N GLU A 151 -6.03 -0.02 2.05
CA GLU A 151 -6.46 0.54 3.33
C GLU A 151 -6.02 -0.30 4.53
N ARG A 152 -5.68 -1.58 4.33
CA ARG A 152 -5.13 -2.47 5.36
C ARG A 152 -3.65 -2.24 5.64
N GLY A 153 -2.91 -1.63 4.71
CA GLY A 153 -1.47 -1.42 4.83
C GLY A 153 -0.68 -2.71 5.03
N THR A 154 -1.13 -3.83 4.45
CA THR A 154 -0.46 -5.14 4.60
C THR A 154 0.88 -5.11 3.89
N VAL A 155 1.96 -5.07 4.67
CA VAL A 155 3.35 -5.08 4.21
C VAL A 155 4.16 -6.03 5.09
N GLY A 156 5.03 -6.84 4.48
CA GLY A 156 5.92 -7.76 5.19
C GLY A 156 7.24 -7.96 4.46
N VAL A 157 8.23 -8.49 5.18
CA VAL A 157 9.56 -8.83 4.63
C VAL A 157 9.68 -10.34 4.52
N VAL A 158 10.11 -10.84 3.38
CA VAL A 158 10.32 -12.27 3.15
C VAL A 158 11.50 -12.74 4.01
N PRO A 159 11.29 -13.65 4.99
CA PRO A 159 12.36 -14.15 5.84
C PRO A 159 13.26 -15.14 5.09
N HIS A 160 14.46 -15.37 5.62
CA HIS A 160 15.45 -16.27 5.00
C HIS A 160 14.94 -17.68 4.71
N HIS A 161 14.11 -18.25 5.59
CA HIS A 161 13.56 -19.59 5.39
C HIS A 161 12.50 -19.69 4.28
N LEU A 162 12.06 -18.55 3.73
CA LEU A 162 11.15 -18.44 2.58
C LEU A 162 11.86 -17.93 1.32
N ASP A 163 13.18 -17.98 1.26
CA ASP A 163 13.91 -17.71 0.02
C ASP A 163 13.49 -18.71 -1.09
N GLY A 164 13.10 -18.19 -2.24
CA GLY A 164 12.60 -19.00 -3.36
C GLY A 164 11.14 -19.43 -3.23
N ALA A 165 10.39 -18.95 -2.22
CA ALA A 165 8.95 -19.16 -2.11
C ALA A 165 8.19 -18.48 -3.25
N ILE A 166 6.90 -18.80 -3.38
CA ILE A 166 6.01 -18.20 -4.37
C ILE A 166 4.91 -17.41 -3.66
N CYS A 167 4.75 -16.13 -3.99
CA CYS A 167 3.68 -15.30 -3.43
C CYS A 167 2.55 -15.07 -4.44
N SER A 168 1.41 -14.62 -3.90
CA SER A 168 0.24 -14.21 -4.67
C SER A 168 0.55 -13.04 -5.61
N THR A 169 0.00 -13.04 -6.82
CA THR A 169 0.04 -11.88 -7.73
C THR A 169 -0.65 -10.63 -7.16
N GLY A 170 -1.36 -10.73 -6.04
CA GLY A 170 -1.92 -9.57 -5.34
C GLY A 170 -0.91 -8.79 -4.48
N PHE A 171 0.38 -9.15 -4.53
CA PHE A 171 1.47 -8.37 -3.97
C PHE A 171 2.26 -7.64 -5.06
N ALA A 172 2.67 -6.41 -4.79
CA ALA A 172 3.87 -5.83 -5.39
C ALA A 172 5.09 -6.34 -4.62
N VAL A 173 6.11 -6.82 -5.34
CA VAL A 173 7.36 -7.32 -4.74
C VAL A 173 8.45 -6.29 -4.95
N LEU A 174 8.90 -5.66 -3.87
CA LEU A 174 9.92 -4.62 -3.90
C LEU A 174 11.26 -5.20 -3.44
N ARG A 175 12.28 -5.10 -4.28
CA ARG A 175 13.65 -5.46 -3.93
C ARG A 175 14.46 -4.21 -3.61
N CYS A 176 14.90 -4.12 -2.36
CA CYS A 176 15.59 -2.97 -1.81
C CYS A 176 16.96 -2.75 -2.48
N GLN A 177 17.36 -1.48 -2.53
CA GLN A 177 18.65 -0.98 -2.96
C GLN A 177 19.09 0.05 -1.92
N GLU A 178 20.23 -0.18 -1.28
CA GLU A 178 20.82 0.79 -0.32
C GLU A 178 19.93 1.13 0.90
N VAL A 179 18.92 0.32 1.19
CA VAL A 179 18.04 0.43 2.36
C VAL A 179 17.78 -0.94 2.96
N HIS A 180 17.69 -1.01 4.29
CA HIS A 180 17.31 -2.25 4.95
C HIS A 180 15.84 -2.62 4.65
N PRO A 181 15.51 -3.87 4.26
CA PRO A 181 14.14 -4.27 3.92
C PRO A 181 13.12 -3.98 5.02
N LEU A 182 13.50 -4.22 6.27
CA LEU A 182 12.63 -3.96 7.41
C LEU A 182 12.38 -2.45 7.59
N ALA A 183 13.37 -1.59 7.39
CA ALA A 183 13.16 -0.14 7.46
C ALA A 183 12.18 0.33 6.38
N LEU A 184 12.33 -0.15 5.14
CA LEU A 184 11.39 0.15 4.06
C LEU A 184 9.97 -0.34 4.39
N ALA A 185 9.83 -1.59 4.87
CA ALA A 185 8.54 -2.17 5.22
C ALA A 185 7.82 -1.34 6.30
N TRP A 186 8.53 -0.87 7.32
CA TRP A 186 7.94 -0.02 8.37
C TRP A 186 7.51 1.35 7.85
N LEU A 187 8.29 1.98 6.98
CA LEU A 187 7.93 3.26 6.37
C LEU A 187 6.70 3.12 5.44
N LEU A 188 6.62 2.04 4.68
CA LEU A 188 5.47 1.75 3.82
C LEU A 188 4.17 1.51 4.62
N LYS A 189 4.28 1.04 5.86
CA LYS A 189 3.14 0.87 6.79
C LYS A 189 2.68 2.17 7.44
N SER A 190 3.46 3.24 7.33
CA SER A 190 3.10 4.53 7.93
C SER A 190 1.76 5.05 7.40
N ASP A 191 1.03 5.77 8.24
CA ASP A 191 -0.24 6.38 7.86
C ASP A 191 -0.10 7.33 6.66
N ALA A 192 1.04 8.00 6.54
CA ALA A 192 1.34 8.90 5.42
C ALA A 192 1.41 8.14 4.09
N VAL A 193 2.11 7.00 4.05
CA VAL A 193 2.19 6.16 2.84
C VAL A 193 0.87 5.45 2.57
N ARG A 194 0.20 4.94 3.61
CA ARG A 194 -1.11 4.29 3.46
C ARG A 194 -2.15 5.22 2.83
N ARG A 195 -2.18 6.50 3.23
CA ARG A 195 -3.05 7.52 2.61
C ARG A 195 -2.71 7.75 1.14
N GLN A 196 -1.43 7.76 0.77
CA GLN A 196 -1.03 7.83 -0.65
C GLN A 196 -1.58 6.62 -1.42
N MET A 197 -1.39 5.40 -0.92
CA MET A 197 -1.91 4.19 -1.58
C MET A 197 -3.43 4.20 -1.74
N VAL A 198 -4.18 4.63 -0.70
CA VAL A 198 -5.65 4.71 -0.75
C VAL A 198 -6.14 5.70 -1.82
N ARG A 199 -5.41 6.80 -2.08
CA ARG A 199 -5.78 7.74 -3.16
C ARG A 199 -5.71 7.08 -4.54
N HIS A 200 -4.80 6.13 -4.73
CA HIS A 200 -4.68 5.40 -5.99
C HIS A 200 -5.65 4.21 -6.11
N ASN A 201 -6.54 3.98 -5.14
CA ASN A 201 -7.46 2.83 -5.16
C ASN A 201 -8.44 2.86 -6.33
N ILE A 202 -8.39 1.88 -7.22
CA ILE A 202 -9.39 1.61 -8.25
C ILE A 202 -10.42 0.62 -7.69
N GLY A 203 -11.71 0.89 -7.94
CA GLY A 203 -12.81 -0.02 -7.62
C GLY A 203 -13.37 0.15 -6.21
N ILE A 204 -14.71 0.20 -6.10
CA ILE A 204 -15.42 0.43 -4.84
C ILE A 204 -15.53 -0.86 -4.01
N ALA A 205 -15.89 -1.99 -4.63
CA ALA A 205 -16.13 -3.26 -3.93
C ALA A 205 -14.86 -4.10 -3.71
N TYR A 206 -13.83 -3.90 -4.54
CA TYR A 206 -12.57 -4.60 -4.46
C TYR A 206 -11.42 -3.62 -4.72
N PRO A 207 -11.14 -2.72 -3.74
CA PRO A 207 -10.14 -1.68 -3.92
C PRO A 207 -8.78 -2.30 -4.20
N ALA A 208 -8.13 -1.83 -5.27
CA ALA A 208 -6.79 -2.24 -5.64
C ALA A 208 -5.99 -1.10 -6.27
N ILE A 209 -4.67 -1.18 -6.16
CA ILE A 209 -3.74 -0.29 -6.86
C ILE A 209 -2.93 -1.05 -7.90
N ALA A 210 -2.41 -0.34 -8.90
CA ALA A 210 -1.37 -0.88 -9.77
C ALA A 210 -0.08 -1.09 -8.96
N GLU A 211 0.75 -2.06 -9.35
CA GLU A 211 2.00 -2.35 -8.62
C GLU A 211 3.02 -1.23 -8.81
N GLU A 212 3.03 -0.64 -10.00
CA GLU A 212 3.87 0.48 -10.40
C GLU A 212 3.64 1.69 -9.51
N THR A 213 2.43 1.86 -8.97
CA THR A 213 2.11 2.91 -7.98
C THR A 213 3.02 2.83 -6.75
N CYS A 214 3.49 1.64 -6.37
CA CYS A 214 4.39 1.51 -5.22
C CYS A 214 5.70 2.26 -5.42
N LEU A 215 6.18 2.41 -6.66
CA LEU A 215 7.43 3.10 -6.99
C LEU A 215 7.29 4.63 -6.92
N SER A 216 6.08 5.17 -7.08
CA SER A 216 5.79 6.60 -6.99
C SER A 216 5.44 7.07 -5.58
N LEU A 217 5.36 6.17 -4.60
CA LEU A 217 5.11 6.54 -3.21
C LEU A 217 6.29 7.32 -2.63
N VAL A 218 5.97 8.35 -1.85
CA VAL A 218 6.95 9.16 -1.12
C VAL A 218 7.03 8.67 0.33
N LEU A 219 8.21 8.23 0.74
CA LEU A 219 8.53 7.92 2.13
C LEU A 219 8.72 9.23 2.91
N PRO A 220 8.02 9.43 4.04
CA PRO A 220 8.04 10.69 4.81
C PRO A 220 9.29 10.77 5.71
N VAL A 221 10.47 10.70 5.11
CA VAL A 221 11.75 10.56 5.82
C VAL A 221 12.88 11.14 4.98
N SER A 222 13.81 11.83 5.63
CA SER A 222 15.03 12.32 4.99
C SER A 222 16.06 11.19 4.82
N ARG A 223 17.03 11.37 3.93
CA ARG A 223 18.04 10.34 3.63
C ARG A 223 18.85 9.89 4.85
N ILE A 224 19.28 10.86 5.67
CA ILE A 224 19.99 10.58 6.93
C ILE A 224 19.13 9.75 7.89
N LYS A 225 17.84 10.08 8.01
CA LYS A 225 16.92 9.33 8.88
C LYS A 225 16.62 7.93 8.32
N LEU A 226 16.62 7.75 7.00
CA LEU A 226 16.47 6.44 6.37
C LEU A 226 17.67 5.53 6.66
N GLU A 227 18.88 6.08 6.60
CA GLU A 227 20.11 5.38 6.97
C GLU A 227 20.08 4.97 8.46
N GLN A 228 19.68 5.89 9.35
CA GLN A 228 19.50 5.59 10.77
C GLN A 228 18.44 4.50 11.01
N ALA A 229 17.31 4.56 10.30
CA ALA A 229 16.27 3.55 10.38
C ALA A 229 16.76 2.18 9.88
N SER A 230 17.64 2.17 8.86
CA SER A 230 18.26 0.94 8.36
C SER A 230 19.21 0.33 9.39
N ALA A 231 20.07 1.13 10.01
CA ALA A 231 20.94 0.66 11.09
C ALA A 231 20.15 0.12 12.29
N ALA A 232 19.10 0.83 12.73
CA ALA A 232 18.22 0.36 13.79
C ALA A 232 17.48 -0.95 13.42
N ALA A 233 17.16 -1.14 12.14
CA ALA A 233 16.53 -2.35 11.65
C ALA A 233 17.49 -3.56 11.68
N GLU A 234 18.77 -3.37 11.35
CA GLU A 234 19.81 -4.39 11.50
C GLU A 234 19.98 -4.80 12.96
N GLU A 235 20.01 -3.83 13.89
CA GLU A 235 20.07 -4.10 15.33
C GLU A 235 18.85 -4.90 15.81
N LEU A 236 17.65 -4.54 15.33
CA LEU A 236 16.42 -5.23 15.66
C LEU A 236 16.41 -6.69 15.15
N GLU A 237 16.87 -6.92 13.92
CA GLU A 237 16.97 -8.26 13.35
C GLU A 237 17.98 -9.13 14.13
N ALA A 238 19.14 -8.57 14.48
CA ALA A 238 20.13 -9.25 15.32
C ALA A 238 19.56 -9.60 16.71
N ALA A 239 18.81 -8.67 17.33
CA ALA A 239 18.16 -8.89 18.61
C ALA A 239 17.08 -9.99 18.52
N GLN A 240 16.28 -10.01 17.45
CA GLN A 240 15.29 -11.06 17.20
C GLN A 240 15.95 -12.42 17.02
N ALA A 241 17.02 -12.53 16.24
CA ALA A 241 17.77 -13.77 16.06
C ALA A 241 18.38 -14.29 17.39
N ALA A 242 18.89 -13.38 18.21
CA ALA A 242 19.42 -13.71 19.54
C ALA A 242 18.31 -14.20 20.50
N PHE A 243 17.15 -13.52 20.48
CA PHE A 243 15.97 -13.92 21.24
C PHE A 243 15.47 -15.30 20.83
N GLU A 244 15.35 -15.57 19.53
CA GLU A 244 14.93 -16.87 19.02
C GLU A 244 15.91 -17.98 19.39
N SER A 245 17.20 -17.71 19.31
CA SER A 245 18.25 -18.65 19.74
C SER A 245 18.16 -18.94 21.25
N ALA A 246 17.90 -17.92 22.07
CA ALA A 246 17.71 -18.09 23.51
C ALA A 246 16.44 -18.88 23.83
N ARG A 247 15.34 -18.61 23.12
CA ARG A 247 14.07 -19.33 23.22
C ARG A 247 14.24 -20.81 22.87
N ALA A 248 14.94 -21.12 21.77
CA ALA A 248 15.22 -22.49 21.36
C ALA A 248 16.07 -23.25 22.39
N ARG A 249 17.11 -22.61 22.95
CA ARG A 249 17.90 -23.20 24.06
C ARG A 249 17.03 -23.47 25.28
N MET A 250 16.17 -22.53 25.67
CA MET A 250 15.25 -22.72 26.79
C MET A 250 14.30 -23.91 26.53
N ALA A 251 13.71 -24.00 25.34
CA ALA A 251 12.80 -25.08 24.96
C ALA A 251 13.43 -26.48 25.10
N GLN A 252 14.71 -26.63 24.77
CA GLN A 252 15.46 -27.88 24.95
C GLN A 252 15.50 -28.35 26.41
N PHE A 253 15.55 -27.44 27.38
CA PHE A 253 15.56 -27.78 28.80
C PHE A 253 14.18 -28.10 29.37
N VAL A 254 13.10 -27.57 28.79
CA VAL A 254 11.73 -27.80 29.27
C VAL A 254 10.97 -28.89 28.51
N GLY A 255 11.65 -29.66 27.65
CA GLY A 255 11.06 -30.81 26.95
C GLY A 255 9.95 -30.46 25.95
N HIS A 256 9.81 -29.19 25.56
CA HIS A 256 8.96 -28.80 24.45
C HIS A 256 9.76 -28.95 23.15
N SER A 257 9.28 -29.81 22.25
CA SER A 257 9.75 -29.76 20.85
C SER A 257 9.23 -28.47 20.20
N PRO A 258 10.04 -27.77 19.39
CA PRO A 258 9.57 -26.63 18.62
C PRO A 258 8.60 -27.13 17.54
N GLU A 259 7.35 -26.65 17.58
CA GLU A 259 6.40 -26.69 16.46
C GLU A 259 6.64 -25.48 15.54
#